data_AF-A0A1V6GZK6-F1
#
_entry.id   AF-A0A1V6GZK6-F1
#
_cell.length_a   1.000
_cell.length_b   1.000
_cell.length_c   1.000
_cell.angle_alpha   90.00
_cell.angle_beta   90.00
_cell.angle_gamma   90.00
#
_symmetry.space_group_name_H-M   'P 1'
#
loop_
_entity.id
_entity.type
_entity.pdbx_description
1 polymer ?
#
loop_
_entity_poly.entity_id
_entity_poly.type
_entity_poly.pdbx_seq_one_letter_code
_entity_poly.pdbx_strand_id
1 'polypeptide(L)' 'MTTSPEWTRKPGPYGKGTCGAKHTHVSGHRVIHCGHPTALWPYYIITPAGETVLAPNGRGFRYLADAKAEAERRALIK' A
#
# COMPACT_ATOMS: atom_id res chain seq x y z
N MET A 1 6.64 9.72 -18.80
CA MET A 1 6.21 8.63 -17.88
C MET A 1 7.14 8.66 -16.68
N THR A 2 6.73 9.33 -15.60
CA THR A 2 7.51 9.42 -14.35
C THR A 2 7.40 8.09 -13.60
N THR A 3 8.39 7.22 -13.81
CA THR A 3 8.57 6.02 -12.99
C THR A 3 9.06 6.45 -11.62
N SER A 4 8.16 6.62 -10.65
CA SER A 4 8.56 6.78 -9.25
C SER A 4 9.39 5.55 -8.84
N PRO A 5 10.69 5.68 -8.56
CA PRO A 5 11.61 4.56 -8.37
C PRO A 5 11.28 3.68 -7.15
N GLU A 6 10.33 4.09 -6.32
CA GLU A 6 9.98 3.42 -5.08
C GLU A 6 8.85 2.39 -5.20
N TRP A 7 8.26 2.22 -6.38
CA TRP A 7 7.14 1.31 -6.60
C TRP A 7 7.55 0.09 -7.41
N THR A 8 7.69 -1.04 -6.72
CA THR A 8 7.82 -2.33 -7.41
C THR A 8 6.44 -2.76 -7.89
N ARG A 9 6.21 -2.69 -9.20
CA ARG A 9 5.02 -3.24 -9.85
C ARG A 9 5.18 -4.75 -9.97
N LYS A 10 4.13 -5.49 -9.61
CA LYS A 10 3.99 -6.92 -9.89
C LYS A 10 2.61 -7.15 -10.50
N PRO A 11 2.46 -8.11 -11.42
CA PRO A 11 1.14 -8.62 -11.76
C PRO A 11 0.42 -9.00 -10.46
N GLY A 12 -0.77 -8.45 -10.25
CA GLY A 12 -1.63 -8.86 -9.14
C GLY A 12 -2.08 -10.31 -9.34
N PRO A 13 -2.64 -10.95 -8.29
CA PRO A 13 -3.04 -12.35 -8.38
C PRO A 13 -4.26 -12.59 -9.29
N TYR A 14 -4.85 -11.53 -9.87
CA TYR A 14 -6.11 -11.59 -10.63
C TYR A 14 -5.92 -11.51 -12.16
N GLY A 15 -4.69 -11.69 -12.67
CA GLY A 15 -4.41 -11.83 -14.10
C GLY A 15 -3.71 -10.64 -14.76
N LYS A 16 -3.49 -10.72 -16.09
CA LYS A 16 -2.85 -9.67 -16.89
C LYS A 16 -3.66 -8.36 -16.80
N GLY A 17 -3.01 -7.27 -16.37
CA GLY A 17 -3.66 -5.96 -16.17
C GLY A 17 -3.92 -5.59 -14.71
N THR A 18 -3.70 -6.52 -13.77
CA THR A 18 -3.75 -6.22 -12.33
C THR A 18 -2.42 -5.65 -11.89
N CYS A 19 -2.39 -4.38 -11.51
CA CYS A 19 -1.16 -3.74 -11.03
C CYS A 19 -1.07 -3.88 -9.52
N GLY A 20 -0.63 -5.04 -9.04
CA GLY A 20 -0.06 -5.14 -7.71
C GLY A 20 1.12 -4.18 -7.62
N ALA A 21 1.19 -3.40 -6.56
CA ALA A 21 2.23 -2.41 -6.42
C ALA A 21 2.64 -2.35 -4.95
N LYS A 22 3.94 -2.25 -4.68
CA LYS A 22 4.45 -2.13 -3.32
C LYS A 22 5.41 -0.95 -3.22
N HIS A 23 5.25 -0.18 -2.17
CA HIS A 23 6.20 0.82 -1.72
C HIS A 23 6.69 0.47 -0.31
N THR A 24 8.00 0.45 -0.11
CA THR A 24 8.60 0.25 1.22
C THR A 24 9.12 1.59 1.72
N HIS A 25 8.60 2.06 2.84
CA HIS A 25 9.05 3.25 3.53
C HIS A 25 10.35 2.97 4.32
N VAL A 26 11.17 3.99 4.56
CA VAL A 26 12.47 3.86 5.26
C VAL A 26 12.35 3.29 6.68
N SER A 27 11.18 3.42 7.31
CA SER A 27 10.87 2.83 8.62
C SER A 27 10.58 1.32 8.58
N GLY A 28 10.59 0.70 7.39
CA GLY A 28 10.25 -0.70 7.17
C GLY A 28 8.75 -0.96 6.94
N HIS A 29 7.89 0.06 7.09
CA HIS A 29 6.48 -0.05 6.73
C HIS A 29 6.31 -0.23 5.22
N ARG A 30 5.33 -1.02 4.81
CA ARG A 30 5.08 -1.33 3.39
C ARG A 30 3.66 -0.94 3.01
N VAL A 31 3.51 -0.04 2.05
CA VAL A 31 2.22 0.26 1.42
C VAL A 31 2.04 -0.69 0.23
N ILE A 32 0.93 -1.40 0.18
CA ILE A 32 0.63 -2.42 -0.82
C ILE A 32 -0.69 -2.11 -1.50
N HIS A 33 -0.71 -2.16 -2.83
CA HIS A 33 -1.91 -2.16 -3.66
C HIS A 33 -2.30 -3.61 -3.99
N CYS A 34 -3.55 -4.00 -3.75
CA CYS A 34 -4.04 -5.37 -3.90
C CYS A 34 -4.08 -5.86 -5.36
N GLY A 35 -4.02 -4.94 -6.33
CA GLY A 35 -3.97 -5.24 -7.76
C GLY A 35 -5.33 -5.42 -8.43
N HIS A 36 -6.44 -5.49 -7.67
CA HIS A 36 -7.77 -5.57 -8.25
C HIS A 36 -8.14 -4.27 -8.98
N PRO A 37 -8.58 -4.33 -10.25
CA PRO A 37 -8.94 -3.14 -11.01
C PRO A 37 -10.19 -2.43 -10.48
N THR A 38 -11.08 -3.15 -9.80
CA THR A 38 -12.37 -2.64 -9.29
C THR A 38 -12.40 -2.43 -7.78
N ALA A 39 -11.28 -2.62 -7.08
CA ALA A 39 -11.26 -2.45 -5.63
C ALA A 39 -11.42 -0.97 -5.25
N LEU A 40 -12.47 -0.68 -4.49
CA LEU A 40 -12.74 0.65 -3.94
C LEU A 40 -11.75 1.06 -2.84
N TRP A 41 -11.08 0.08 -2.22
CA TRP A 41 -10.16 0.27 -1.09
C TRP A 41 -8.88 -0.54 -1.32
N PRO A 42 -8.11 -0.22 -2.36
CA PRO A 42 -7.12 -1.16 -2.87
C PRO A 42 -5.79 -1.11 -2.11
N TYR A 43 -5.57 -0.12 -1.25
CA TYR A 43 -4.31 0.06 -0.54
C TYR A 43 -4.38 -0.43 0.90
N TYR A 44 -3.33 -1.05 1.41
CA TYR A 44 -3.20 -1.43 2.81
C TYR A 44 -1.73 -1.36 3.22
N ILE A 45 -1.48 -1.29 4.53
CA ILE A 45 -0.12 -1.14 5.07
C ILE A 45 0.25 -2.42 5.83
N ILE A 46 1.49 -2.87 5.67
CA ILE A 46 2.09 -3.92 6.48
C ILE A 46 3.20 -3.28 7.33
N THR A 47 3.13 -3.44 8.65
CA THR A 47 4.16 -2.95 9.57
C THR A 47 5.45 -3.78 9.44
N PRO A 48 6.59 -3.32 9.96
CA PRO A 48 7.81 -4.13 10.03
C PRO A 48 7.61 -5.45 10.80
N ALA A 49 6.69 -5.46 11.77
CA ALA A 49 6.30 -6.64 12.54
C ALA A 49 5.37 -7.61 11.76
N GLY A 50 4.92 -7.23 10.57
CA GLY A 50 4.04 -8.06 9.73
C GLY A 50 2.54 -7.82 9.94
N GLU A 51 2.15 -6.85 10.77
CA GLU A 51 0.74 -6.57 11.04
C GLU A 51 0.10 -5.79 9.89
N THR A 52 -1.16 -6.09 9.59
CA THR A 52 -1.92 -5.35 8.59
C THR A 52 -2.63 -4.17 9.24
N VAL A 53 -2.34 -2.97 8.74
CA VAL A 53 -3.00 -1.73 9.13
C VAL A 53 -4.00 -1.36 8.05
N LEU A 54 -5.23 -1.16 8.52
CA LEU A 54 -6.41 -0.78 7.74
C LEU A 54 -6.78 0.68 8.03
N ALA A 55 -7.57 1.27 7.14
CA ALA A 55 -8.17 2.57 7.36
C ALA A 55 -9.22 2.49 8.50
N PRO A 56 -9.60 3.62 9.12
CA PRO A 56 -10.55 3.64 10.25
C PRO A 56 -11.92 3.01 9.97
N ASN A 57 -12.28 2.87 8.70
CA ASN A 57 -13.51 2.21 8.25
C ASN A 57 -13.43 0.66 8.27
N GLY A 58 -12.35 0.07 8.78
CA GLY A 58 -12.13 -1.37 8.82
C GLY A 58 -11.80 -2.00 7.47
N ARG A 59 -11.45 -1.20 6.45
CA ARG A 59 -11.08 -1.65 5.09
C ARG A 59 -9.71 -1.12 4.71
N GLY A 60 -9.25 -1.40 3.49
CA GLY A 60 -8.08 -0.70 2.94
C GLY A 60 -8.29 0.81 2.81
N PHE A 61 -7.23 1.53 2.47
CA PHE A 61 -7.27 2.92 2.07
C PHE A 61 -7.74 3.02 0.61
N ARG A 62 -8.56 4.03 0.33
CA ARG A 62 -9.06 4.31 -1.02
C ARG A 62 -7.97 4.93 -1.89
N TYR A 63 -7.22 5.85 -1.31
CA TYR A 63 -6.19 6.60 -2.01
C TYR A 63 -4.80 6.25 -1.48
N LEU A 64 -3.82 6.30 -2.38
CA LEU A 64 -2.44 6.02 -2.01
C LEU A 64 -1.87 7.05 -1.01
N ALA A 65 -2.24 8.33 -1.19
CA ALA A 65 -1.76 9.40 -0.33
C ALA A 65 -2.11 9.16 1.14
N ASP A 66 -3.34 8.72 1.41
CA ASP A 66 -3.80 8.41 2.77
C ASP A 66 -3.00 7.25 3.38
N ALA A 67 -2.73 6.20 2.58
CA ALA A 67 -1.93 5.07 3.04
C ALA A 67 -0.47 5.46 3.32
N LYS A 68 0.11 6.37 2.53
CA LYS A 68 1.45 6.91 2.78
C LYS A 68 1.48 7.76 4.05
N ALA A 69 0.53 8.67 4.21
CA ALA A 69 0.44 9.54 5.38
C ALA A 69 0.26 8.72 6.67
N GLU A 70 -0.54 7.65 6.65
CA GLU A 70 -0.69 6.77 7.82
C GLU A 70 0.58 5.94 8.10
N ALA A 71 1.29 5.49 7.06
CA ALA A 71 2.57 4.80 7.23
C ALA A 71 3.64 5.73 7.82
N GLU A 72 3.69 6.99 7.40
CA GLU A 72 4.57 8.04 7.96
C GLU A 72 4.20 8.36 9.40
N ARG A 73 2.91 8.57 9.69
CA ARG A 73 2.41 8.83 11.06
C ARG A 73 2.81 7.71 12.01
N ARG A 74 2.67 6.45 11.61
CA ARG A 74 3.08 5.29 12.42
C ARG A 74 4.58 5.14 12.55
N ALA A 75 5.35 5.54 11.54
CA ALA A 75 6.80 5.57 11.62
C ALA A 75 7.31 6.55 12.70
N LEU A 76 6.56 7.62 12.96
CA LEU A 76 6.90 8.65 13.95
C LEU A 76 6.51 8.28 15.39
N ILE A 77 5.53 7.39 15.60
CA ILE A 77 5.03 6.99 16.93
C ILE A 77 5.86 5.82 17.50
N LYS A 78 7.17 5.78 17.21
CA LYS A 78 8.04 4.68 17.61
C LYS A 78 8.38 4.70 19.10
#